data_AF-A0A6J4YF29-F1
#
_entry.id   AF-A0A6J4YF29-F1
#
_cell.length_a   1.000
_cell.length_b   1.000
_cell.length_c   1.000
_cell.angle_alpha   90.00
_cell.angle_beta   90.00
_cell.angle_gamma   90.00
#
_symmetry.space_group_name_H-M   'P 1'
#
loop_
_entity.id
_entity.type
_entity.pdbx_description
1 polymer ?
#
loop_
_entity_poly.entity_id
_entity_poly.type
_entity_poly.pdbx_seq_one_letter_code
_entity_poly.pdbx_strand_id
1 'polypeptide(L)' 'MALGTTAKIDPVNGWQIVDDKLYLNYSRDIQKKWQKDIPGYIMKADRNWLGVLD' A
#
# COMPACT_ATOMS: atom_id res chain seq x y z
N MET A 1 5.38 -11.53 20.39
CA MET A 1 4.79 -12.73 19.77
C MET A 1 4.20 -12.31 18.44
N ALA A 2 4.71 -12.83 17.32
CA ALA A 2 4.05 -12.64 16.03
C ALA A 2 2.76 -13.47 16.04
N LEU A 3 1.62 -12.88 15.70
CA LEU A 3 0.28 -13.49 15.79
C LEU A 3 0.06 -14.73 14.92
N GLY A 4 1.07 -15.20 14.17
CA GLY A 4 0.96 -16.36 13.26
C GLY A 4 -0.01 -16.13 12.09
N THR A 5 -0.55 -14.92 11.94
CA THR A 5 -1.48 -14.55 10.87
C THR A 5 -0.73 -13.73 9.83
N THR A 6 -0.70 -14.20 8.59
CA THR A 6 -0.39 -13.33 7.46
C THR A 6 -1.54 -12.33 7.29
N ALA A 7 -1.21 -11.06 7.05
CA ALA A 7 -2.20 -10.11 6.57
C ALA A 7 -2.88 -10.74 5.35
N LYS A 8 -4.23 -10.77 5.32
CA LYS A 8 -4.97 -11.27 4.15
C LYS A 8 -4.83 -10.28 3.00
N ILE A 9 -3.66 -10.26 2.36
CA ILE A 9 -3.50 -9.64 1.05
C ILE A 9 -4.19 -10.58 0.05
N ASP A 10 -4.85 -10.03 -0.96
CA ASP A 10 -5.15 -10.81 -2.16
C ASP A 10 -3.85 -10.89 -2.97
N PRO A 11 -3.11 -12.01 -2.97
CA PRO A 11 -1.80 -12.07 -3.61
C PRO A 11 -1.90 -12.01 -5.14
N VAL A 12 -3.09 -12.26 -5.71
CA VAL A 12 -3.30 -12.26 -7.16
C VAL A 12 -3.56 -10.83 -7.64
N ASN A 13 -4.37 -10.07 -6.91
CA ASN A 13 -4.81 -8.76 -7.39
C ASN A 13 -4.26 -7.59 -6.59
N GLY A 14 -3.84 -7.75 -5.34
CA GLY A 14 -3.56 -6.67 -4.41
C GLY A 14 -2.23 -5.93 -4.58
N TRP A 15 -1.54 -6.02 -5.72
CA TRP A 15 -0.22 -5.42 -5.89
C TRP A 15 -0.08 -4.68 -7.23
N GLN A 16 0.86 -3.73 -7.27
CA GLN A 16 1.23 -3.03 -8.49
C GLN A 16 2.67 -2.50 -8.39
N ILE A 17 3.38 -2.49 -9.52
CA ILE A 17 4.68 -1.81 -9.64
C ILE A 17 4.43 -0.42 -10.23
N VAL A 18 4.95 0.62 -9.59
CA VAL A 18 4.89 2.01 -10.05
C VAL A 18 6.26 2.63 -9.83
N ASP A 19 6.86 3.17 -10.91
CA ASP A 19 8.21 3.76 -10.89
C ASP A 19 9.24 2.86 -10.19
N ASP A 20 9.32 1.61 -10.63
CA ASP A 20 10.20 0.56 -10.09
C ASP A 20 10.01 0.21 -8.60
N LYS A 21 8.91 0.67 -7.98
CA LYS A 21 8.54 0.33 -6.59
C LYS A 21 7.34 -0.61 -6.53
N LEU A 22 7.42 -1.64 -5.68
CA LEU A 22 6.32 -2.57 -5.40
C LEU A 22 5.39 -2.02 -4.33
N TYR A 23 4.13 -1.79 -4.68
CA TYR A 23 3.06 -1.39 -3.76
C TYR A 23 2.15 -2.58 -3.46
N LEU A 24 1.92 -2.85 -2.18
CA LEU A 24 1.05 -3.93 -1.69
C LEU A 24 -0.17 -3.32 -0.98
N ASN A 25 -1.35 -3.60 -1.50
CA ASN A 25 -2.62 -3.19 -0.91
C ASN A 25 -3.18 -4.31 -0.03
N TYR A 26 -3.58 -3.95 1.19
CA TYR A 26 -4.08 -4.89 2.18
C TYR A 26 -5.38 -5.59 1.78
N SER A 27 -6.28 -4.91 1.05
CA SER A 27 -7.56 -5.48 0.63
C SER A 27 -7.98 -4.96 -0.75
N ARG A 28 -8.93 -5.65 -1.38
CA ARG A 28 -9.48 -5.26 -2.69
C ARG A 28 -10.14 -3.88 -2.66
N ASP A 29 -10.75 -3.51 -1.54
CA ASP A 29 -11.39 -2.19 -1.41
C ASP A 29 -10.36 -1.07 -1.26
N ILE A 30 -9.26 -1.32 -0.53
CA ILE A 30 -8.14 -0.39 -0.46
C ILE A 30 -7.48 -0.25 -1.83
N GLN A 31 -7.28 -1.35 -2.55
CA GLN A 31 -6.76 -1.31 -3.90
C GLN A 31 -7.65 -0.47 -4.84
N LYS A 32 -8.97 -0.70 -4.85
CA LYS A 32 -9.91 0.10 -5.65
C LYS A 32 -9.84 1.58 -5.29
N LYS A 33 -9.67 1.92 -4.00
CA LYS A 33 -9.51 3.30 -3.56
C LYS A 33 -8.19 3.88 -4.03
N TRP A 34 -7.09 3.13 -3.90
CA TRP A 34 -5.75 3.55 -4.29
C TRP A 34 -5.64 3.78 -5.79
N GLN A 35 -6.22 2.89 -6.60
CA GLN A 35 -6.28 2.99 -8.06
C GLN A 35 -7.00 4.25 -8.58
N LYS A 36 -7.83 4.91 -7.76
CA LYS A 36 -8.48 6.17 -8.15
C LYS A 36 -7.52 7.35 -8.24
N ASP A 37 -6.40 7.31 -7.51
CA ASP A 37 -5.44 8.42 -7.43
C ASP A 37 -4.06 7.94 -6.95
N ILE A 38 -3.44 7.04 -7.72
CA ILE A 38 -2.12 6.47 -7.38
C ILE A 38 -1.08 7.59 -7.13
N PRO A 39 -0.89 8.58 -8.01
CA PRO A 39 0.11 9.62 -7.81
C PRO A 39 -0.18 10.46 -6.55
N GLY A 40 -1.44 10.82 -6.30
CA GLY A 40 -1.81 11.61 -5.13
C GLY A 40 -1.63 10.85 -3.81
N TYR A 41 -1.87 9.53 -3.78
CA TYR A 41 -1.58 8.73 -2.59
C TYR A 41 -0.07 8.53 -2.36
N ILE A 42 0.74 8.37 -3.41
CA ILE A 42 2.20 8.30 -3.29
C ILE A 42 2.74 9.62 -2.72
N MET A 43 2.34 10.76 -3.28
CA MET A 43 2.77 12.08 -2.76
C MET A 43 2.38 12.30 -1.30
N LYS A 44 1.20 11.85 -0.89
CA LYS A 44 0.76 11.93 0.52
C LYS A 44 1.59 11.01 1.41
N ALA A 45 1.90 9.79 0.95
CA ALA A 45 2.73 8.85 1.68
C ALA A 45 4.14 9.41 1.89
N ASP A 46 4.79 9.94 0.85
CA ASP A 46 6.14 10.52 0.94
C ASP A 46 6.19 11.69 1.93
N ARG A 47 5.16 12.55 1.96
CA ARG A 47 5.07 13.66 2.92
C ARG A 47 4.88 13.18 4.35
N ASN A 48 4.00 12.19 4.55
CA ASN A 48 3.68 11.70 5.89
C ASN A 48 4.80 10.83 6.47
N TRP A 49 5.57 10.15 5.62
CA TRP A 49 6.65 9.25 6.04
C TRP A 49 7.70 9.96 6.89
N LEU A 50 8.01 11.22 6.59
CA LEU A 50 8.96 12.03 7.35
C LEU A 50 8.57 12.20 8.83
N GLY A 51 7.27 12.19 9.16
CA GLY A 51 6.77 12.36 10.53
C GLY A 51 6.62 11.05 11.30
N VAL A 52 7.01 9.91 10.74
CA VAL A 52 6.92 8.58 11.38
C VAL A 52 8.26 8.15 12.02
N LEU A 53 9.36 8.84 11.69
CA LEU A 53 10.72 8.46 12.11
C LEU A 53 11.16 9.03 13.46
N ASP A 54 10.28 9.70 14.21
CA ASP A 54 10.54 10.21 15.57
C ASP A 54 10.38 9.13 16.66
#